data_AF-A0A956P0Q2-F1
#
_entry.id   AF-A0A956P0Q2-F1
#
_cell.length_a   1.000
_cell.length_b   1.000
_cell.length_c   1.000
_cell.angle_alpha   90.00
_cell.angle_beta   90.00
_cell.angle_gamma   90.00
#
_symmetry.space_group_name_H-M   'P 1'
#
loop_
_entity.id
_entity.type
_entity.pdbx_description
1 polymer ?
#
loop_
_entity_poly.entity_id
_entity_poly.type
_entity_poly.pdbx_seq_one_letter_code
_entity_poly.pdbx_strand_id
1 'polypeptide(L)'
;LDFVFVIGVLHHLPGRAAQAEAFREIARVLRPGGRLLVHESNPRNPLFRFYMTYAFPILKRIDEGTEWWIHPATWQDVPGLALERIRYFTFLPDFIPRVLMRPALAIERMLEDGPTY
;
A
#
# COMPACT_ATOMS: atom_id res chain seq x y z
N LEU A 1 -21.52 -2.55 9.15
CA LEU A 1 -20.70 -1.31 9.17
C LEU A 1 -20.87 -0.56 7.86
N ASP A 2 -20.91 0.77 7.91
CA ASP A 2 -20.94 1.63 6.71
C ASP A 2 -19.61 1.65 5.98
N PHE A 3 -18.50 1.61 6.74
CA PHE A 3 -17.16 1.46 6.19
C PHE A 3 -16.25 0.67 7.13
N VAL A 4 -15.17 0.12 6.55
CA VAL A 4 -14.03 -0.48 7.24
C VAL A 4 -12.78 0.19 6.68
N PHE A 5 -11.85 0.59 7.56
CA PHE A 5 -10.59 1.19 7.16
C PHE A 5 -9.42 0.35 7.65
N VAL A 6 -8.50 0.04 6.73
CA VAL A 6 -7.34 -0.81 7.00
C VAL A 6 -6.09 -0.08 6.54
N ILE A 7 -5.09 0.05 7.41
CA ILE A 7 -3.87 0.80 7.12
C ILE A 7 -2.66 -0.05 7.48
N GLY A 8 -1.82 -0.40 6.50
CA GLY A 8 -0.49 -0.96 6.72
C GLY A 8 -0.45 -2.20 7.60
N VAL A 9 -1.45 -3.08 7.52
CA VAL A 9 -1.53 -4.28 8.38
C VAL A 9 -1.76 -5.57 7.62
N LEU A 10 -2.32 -5.50 6.42
CA LEU A 10 -2.67 -6.73 5.71
C LEU A 10 -1.43 -7.41 5.13
N HIS A 11 -0.33 -6.68 4.90
CA HIS A 11 0.94 -7.25 4.45
C HIS A 11 1.68 -8.05 5.54
N HIS A 12 1.30 -7.89 6.81
CA HIS A 12 1.79 -8.69 7.93
C HIS A 12 1.08 -10.05 8.07
N LEU A 13 -0.04 -10.27 7.37
CA LEU A 13 -0.76 -11.53 7.46
C LEU A 13 0.05 -12.68 6.85
N PRO A 14 0.02 -13.88 7.46
CA PRO A 14 0.82 -15.02 7.01
C PRO A 14 0.23 -15.61 5.73
N GLY A 15 0.72 -15.15 4.59
CA GLY A 15 0.36 -15.71 3.29
C GLY A 15 -0.95 -15.19 2.71
N ARG A 16 -1.18 -15.58 1.45
CA ARG A 16 -2.37 -15.18 0.67
C ARG A 16 -3.68 -15.72 1.23
N ALA A 17 -3.66 -16.90 1.87
CA ALA A 17 -4.84 -17.50 2.46
C ALA A 17 -5.38 -16.67 3.64
N ALA A 18 -4.51 -16.24 4.55
CA ALA A 18 -4.87 -15.38 5.67
C ALA A 18 -5.41 -14.02 5.20
N GLN A 19 -4.81 -13.44 4.15
CA GLN A 19 -5.33 -12.22 3.51
C GLN A 19 -6.74 -12.43 2.97
N ALA A 20 -6.98 -13.52 2.22
CA ALA A 20 -8.30 -13.82 1.68
C ALA A 20 -9.37 -14.04 2.76
N GLU A 21 -8.99 -14.65 3.88
CA GLU A 21 -9.87 -14.80 5.04
C GLU A 21 -10.22 -13.47 5.68
N ALA A 22 -9.23 -12.58 5.88
CA ALA A 22 -9.47 -11.24 6.38
C ALA A 22 -10.43 -10.46 5.47
N PHE A 23 -10.25 -10.55 4.14
CA PHE A 23 -11.17 -9.91 3.19
C PHE A 23 -12.59 -10.45 3.26
N ARG A 24 -12.76 -11.77 3.41
CA ARG A 24 -14.08 -12.38 3.56
C ARG A 24 -14.79 -11.87 4.81
N GLU A 25 -14.04 -11.72 5.89
CA GLU A 25 -14.61 -11.25 7.15
C GLU A 25 -14.96 -9.76 7.12
N ILE A 26 -14.13 -8.96 6.46
CA ILE A 26 -14.44 -7.55 6.16
C ILE A 26 -15.73 -7.45 5.33
N ALA A 27 -15.88 -8.27 4.28
CA ALA A 27 -17.08 -8.29 3.46
C ALA A 27 -18.32 -8.69 4.27
N ARG A 28 -18.20 -9.63 5.22
CA ARG A 28 -19.29 -10.08 6.09
C ARG A 28 -19.80 -8.98 7.02
N VAL A 29 -18.90 -8.17 7.58
CA VAL A 29 -19.27 -7.11 8.54
C VAL A 29 -19.73 -5.81 7.88
N LEU A 30 -19.40 -5.61 6.61
CA LEU A 30 -19.91 -4.50 5.82
C LEU A 30 -21.38 -4.73 5.49
N ARG A 31 -22.18 -3.67 5.60
CA ARG A 31 -23.55 -3.70 5.07
C ARG A 31 -23.51 -3.69 3.53
N PRO A 32 -24.59 -4.09 2.83
CA PRO A 32 -24.69 -3.86 1.39
C PRO A 32 -24.45 -2.39 1.04
N GLY A 33 -23.54 -2.14 0.08
CA GLY A 33 -23.13 -0.79 -0.31
C GLY A 33 -22.10 -0.11 0.60
N GLY A 34 -21.70 -0.75 1.71
CA GLY A 34 -20.60 -0.29 2.56
C GLY A 34 -19.26 -0.23 1.82
N ARG A 35 -18.30 0.53 2.37
CA ARG A 35 -17.00 0.78 1.72
C ARG A 35 -15.84 0.19 2.52
N LEU A 36 -14.96 -0.53 1.83
CA LEU A 36 -13.63 -0.86 2.35
C LEU A 36 -12.64 0.17 1.81
N LEU A 37 -11.96 0.86 2.72
CA LEU A 37 -10.83 1.72 2.41
C LEU A 37 -9.56 0.98 2.85
N VAL A 38 -8.60 0.87 1.93
CA VAL A 38 -7.31 0.27 2.26
C VAL A 38 -6.19 1.23 1.89
N HIS A 39 -5.34 1.50 2.86
CA HIS A 39 -4.12 2.27 2.70
C HIS A 39 -2.94 1.32 2.95
N GLU A 40 -2.23 1.00 1.88
CA GLU A 40 -1.08 0.09 1.90
C GLU A 40 0.05 0.66 1.06
N SER A 41 1.27 0.23 1.36
CA SER A 41 2.45 0.57 0.58
C SER A 41 2.30 0.07 -0.85
N ASN A 42 2.76 0.87 -1.83
CA ASN A 42 2.80 0.45 -3.22
C ASN A 42 4.14 -0.23 -3.54
N PRO A 43 4.22 -1.57 -3.58
CA PRO A 43 5.47 -2.28 -3.87
C PRO A 43 5.98 -2.04 -5.30
N ARG A 44 5.19 -1.44 -6.19
CA ARG A 44 5.65 -1.08 -7.53
C ARG A 44 6.33 0.28 -7.61
N ASN A 45 6.18 1.11 -6.58
CA ASN A 45 6.81 2.42 -6.61
C ASN A 45 8.34 2.21 -6.52
N PRO A 46 9.12 2.62 -7.54
CA PRO A 46 10.56 2.41 -7.56
C PRO A 46 11.25 3.11 -6.39
N LEU A 47 10.73 4.25 -5.94
CA LEU A 47 11.23 4.97 -4.78
C LEU A 47 10.95 4.19 -3.48
N PHE A 48 9.76 3.61 -3.35
CA PHE A 48 9.43 2.74 -2.21
C PHE A 48 10.35 1.51 -2.17
N ARG A 49 10.54 0.83 -3.31
CA ARG A 49 11.46 -0.30 -3.43
C ARG A 49 12.89 0.10 -3.06
N PHE A 50 13.35 1.27 -3.52
CA PHE A 50 14.67 1.78 -3.18
C PHE A 50 14.83 1.97 -1.65
N TYR A 51 13.85 2.58 -0.99
CA TYR A 51 13.89 2.77 0.46
C TYR A 51 13.88 1.44 1.22
N MET A 52 12.96 0.54 0.91
CA MET A 52 12.82 -0.73 1.62
C MET A 52 13.99 -1.70 1.36
N THR A 53 14.53 -1.75 0.14
CA THR A 53 15.62 -2.69 -0.21
C THR A 53 17.00 -2.17 0.17
N TYR A 54 17.23 -0.85 0.14
CA TYR A 54 18.58 -0.30 0.31
C TYR A 54 18.69 0.65 1.51
N ALA A 55 17.87 1.69 1.58
CA ALA A 55 18.07 2.74 2.57
C ALA A 55 17.75 2.26 4.00
N PHE A 56 16.59 1.65 4.21
CA PHE A 56 16.13 1.26 5.54
C PHE A 56 16.86 0.08 6.17
N PRO A 57 17.27 -0.96 5.41
CA PRO A 57 18.13 -2.01 5.96
C PRO A 57 19.45 -1.46 6.50
N ILE A 58 20.01 -0.44 5.85
CA ILE A 58 21.25 0.23 6.28
C ILE A 58 21.00 1.13 7.50
N LEU A 59 19.90 1.91 7.48
CA LEU A 59 19.69 3.00 8.42
C LEU A 59 18.87 2.63 9.67
N LYS A 60 18.01 1.62 9.59
CA LYS A 60 16.88 1.49 10.53
C LYS A 60 16.60 0.07 11.06
N ARG A 61 17.24 -1.00 10.58
CA ARG A 61 16.95 -2.40 11.03
C ARG A 61 15.45 -2.72 11.13
N ILE A 62 14.65 -2.16 10.23
CA ILE A 62 13.20 -2.32 10.19
C ILE A 62 12.85 -3.34 9.11
N ASP A 63 13.14 -4.62 9.34
CA ASP A 63 12.41 -5.72 8.71
C ASP A 63 12.84 -7.11 9.20
N GLU A 64 11.87 -7.99 9.45
CA GLU A 64 12.10 -9.42 9.78
C GLU A 64 11.99 -10.34 8.55
N GLY A 65 11.70 -9.78 7.37
CA GLY A 65 12.04 -10.39 6.09
C GLY A 65 11.02 -11.37 5.49
N THR A 66 9.75 -11.35 5.91
CA THR A 66 8.67 -12.08 5.18
C THR A 66 7.38 -11.27 5.14
N GLU A 67 7.32 -10.29 4.24
CA GLU A 67 6.10 -9.51 3.99
C GLU A 67 5.33 -10.02 2.78
N TRP A 68 4.02 -10.17 2.92
CA TRP A 68 3.12 -10.58 1.85
C TRP A 68 2.50 -9.36 1.20
N TRP A 69 3.32 -8.65 0.41
CA TRP A 69 2.90 -7.41 -0.21
C TRP A 69 1.60 -7.53 -0.98
N ILE A 70 0.77 -6.52 -0.79
CA ILE A 70 -0.53 -6.42 -1.42
C ILE A 70 -0.39 -5.79 -2.80
N HIS A 71 -1.05 -6.41 -3.76
CA HIS A 71 -1.12 -5.88 -5.10
C HIS A 71 -2.58 -5.59 -5.45
N PRO A 72 -2.91 -4.36 -5.89
CA PRO A 72 -4.28 -4.01 -6.28
C PRO A 72 -4.92 -4.91 -7.35
N ALA A 73 -4.15 -5.50 -8.28
CA ALA A 73 -4.70 -6.42 -9.29
C ALA A 73 -5.14 -7.76 -8.67
N THR A 74 -4.48 -8.22 -7.61
CA THR A 74 -4.89 -9.44 -6.90
C THR A 74 -6.21 -9.26 -6.12
N TRP A 75 -6.73 -8.04 -6.06
CA TRP A 75 -7.96 -7.70 -5.36
C TRP A 75 -9.17 -7.51 -6.28
N GLN A 76 -8.97 -7.68 -7.59
CA GLN A 76 -10.09 -7.65 -8.54
C GLN A 76 -11.05 -8.83 -8.33
N ASP A 77 -10.56 -9.92 -7.72
CA ASP A 77 -11.28 -11.19 -7.60
C ASP A 77 -11.76 -11.52 -6.18
N VAL A 78 -11.88 -10.52 -5.29
CA VAL A 78 -12.32 -10.76 -3.90
C VAL A 78 -13.84 -10.93 -3.85
N PRO A 79 -14.37 -12.11 -3.44
CA PRO A 79 -15.82 -12.33 -3.41
C PRO A 79 -16.51 -11.35 -2.45
N GLY A 80 -17.58 -10.72 -2.94
CA GLY A 80 -18.39 -9.77 -2.14
C GLY A 80 -17.83 -8.36 -2.07
N LEU A 81 -16.68 -8.08 -2.69
CA LEU A 81 -16.12 -6.74 -2.84
C LEU A 81 -15.87 -6.44 -4.32
N ALA A 82 -16.00 -5.17 -4.69
CA ALA A 82 -15.66 -4.69 -6.02
C ALA A 82 -14.69 -3.52 -5.90
N LEU A 83 -13.61 -3.56 -6.66
CA LEU A 83 -12.62 -2.48 -6.68
C LEU A 83 -13.22 -1.24 -7.37
N GLU A 84 -13.50 -0.20 -6.59
CA GLU A 84 -14.07 1.06 -7.10
C GLU A 84 -12.99 2.03 -7.62
N ARG A 85 -11.88 2.17 -6.88
CA ARG A 85 -10.83 3.13 -7.22
C ARG A 85 -9.52 2.77 -6.54
N ILE A 86 -8.41 3.05 -7.22
CA ILE A 86 -7.07 3.09 -6.63
C ILE A 86 -6.59 4.55 -6.70
N ARG A 87 -6.00 5.05 -5.63
CA ARG A 87 -5.30 6.33 -5.61
C ARG A 87 -3.89 6.07 -5.11
N TYR A 88 -2.90 6.61 -5.82
CA TYR A 88 -1.52 6.63 -5.37
C TYR A 88 -1.26 7.99 -4.77
N PHE A 89 -0.54 8.00 -3.67
CA PHE A 89 0.08 9.18 -3.12
C PHE A 89 1.47 8.79 -2.66
N THR A 90 2.36 9.75 -2.62
CA THR A 90 3.73 9.58 -2.19
C THR A 90 4.03 10.56 -1.08
N PHE A 91 5.15 10.35 -0.41
CA PHE A 91 5.65 11.30 0.56
C PHE A 91 7.15 11.45 0.35
N LEU A 92 7.61 12.70 0.38
CA LEU A 92 9.03 12.99 0.50
C LEU A 92 9.47 12.85 1.95
N PRO A 93 10.56 12.11 2.23
CA PRO A 93 11.12 12.10 3.57
C PRO A 93 11.57 13.50 4.00
N ASP A 94 11.41 13.78 5.29
CA ASP A 94 11.78 15.05 5.94
C ASP A 94 13.29 15.33 5.92
N PHE A 95 14.12 14.30 5.70
CA PHE A 95 15.57 14.41 5.60
C PHE A 95 16.10 14.77 4.20
N ILE A 96 15.24 15.01 3.20
CA ILE A 96 15.70 15.46 1.89
C ILE A 96 16.34 16.87 2.02
N PRO A 97 17.60 17.05 1.60
CA PRO A 97 18.25 18.36 1.60
C PRO A 97 17.41 19.39 0.85
N ARG A 98 17.28 20.62 1.38
CA ARG A 98 16.45 21.69 0.77
C ARG A 98 16.74 21.92 -0.71
N VAL A 99 17.99 21.77 -1.12
CA VAL A 99 18.45 21.93 -2.52
C VAL A 99 17.85 20.87 -3.46
N LEU A 100 17.47 19.70 -2.94
CA LEU A 100 16.86 18.60 -3.68
C LEU A 100 15.33 18.59 -3.61
N MET A 101 14.69 19.49 -2.85
CA MET A 101 13.23 19.48 -2.67
C MET A 101 12.45 19.72 -3.97
N ARG A 102 12.87 20.69 -4.79
CA ARG A 102 12.19 20.98 -6.07
C ARG A 102 12.21 19.79 -7.04
N PRO A 103 13.36 19.16 -7.34
CA PRO A 103 13.37 17.98 -8.19
C PRO A 103 12.65 16.79 -7.52
N ALA A 104 12.75 16.63 -6.20
CA ALA A 104 12.05 15.56 -5.49
C ALA A 104 10.52 15.69 -5.61
N LEU A 105 9.96 16.90 -5.49
CA LEU A 105 8.52 17.16 -5.67
C LEU A 105 8.03 16.91 -7.11
N ALA A 106 8.89 17.06 -8.11
CA ALA A 106 8.55 16.74 -9.49
C ALA A 106 8.47 15.21 -9.69
N ILE A 107 9.40 14.48 -9.10
CA ILE A 107 9.40 13.01 -9.10
C ILE A 107 8.19 12.49 -8.31
N GLU A 108 7.89 13.08 -7.16
CA GLU A 108 6.72 12.77 -6.33
C GLU A 108 5.43 12.80 -7.17
N ARG A 109 5.09 13.95 -7.77
CA ARG A 109 3.90 14.09 -8.62
C ARG A 109 3.81 13.06 -9.74
N MET A 110 4.93 12.80 -10.42
CA MET A 110 4.99 11.78 -11.46
C MET A 110 4.66 10.37 -10.92
N LEU A 111 5.10 10.04 -9.70
CA LEU A 111 4.80 8.76 -9.05
C LEU A 111 3.35 8.66 -8.57
N GLU A 112 2.66 9.78 -8.31
CA GLU A 112 1.24 9.82 -7.94
C GLU A 112 0.30 9.66 -9.14
N ASP A 113 0.73 10.12 -10.31
CA ASP A 113 -0.09 10.16 -11.53
C ASP A 113 -0.27 8.79 -12.22
N GLY A 114 0.39 7.72 -11.78
CA GLY A 114 0.27 6.43 -12.46
C GLY A 114 0.61 5.19 -11.62
N PRO A 115 0.17 4.00 -12.09
CA PRO A 115 0.72 2.75 -11.61
C PRO A 115 2.18 2.69 -12.07
N THR A 116 3.09 3.06 -11.18
CA THR A 116 4.52 2.83 -11.37
C THR A 116 4.73 1.37 -11.79
N TYR A 117 5.42 1.17 -12.92
CA TYR A 117 5.46 -0.04 -13.74
C TYR A 117 5.81 -1.34 -13.00
#